data_AF-A0A7W0GQM0-F1
#
_entry.id   AF-A0A7W0GQM0-F1
#
_cell.length_a   1.000
_cell.length_b   1.000
_cell.length_c   1.000
_cell.angle_alpha   90.00
_cell.angle_beta   90.00
_cell.angle_gamma   90.00
#
_symmetry.space_group_name_H-M   'P 1'
#
loop_
_entity.id
_entity.type
_entity.pdbx_description
1 polymer ?
#
loop_
_entity_poly.entity_id
_entity_poly.type
_entity_poly.pdbx_seq_one_letter_code
_entity_poly.pdbx_strand_id
1 'polypeptide(L)' 'LTRALEAQRELYPAEYAIPIHPTPDGGTSSIVASHSLIPDALYHAFATFGVLMSSALPLSRRQHEMITTVVSVTNRCHY' A
#
# COMPACT_ATOMS: atom_id res chain seq x y z
N LEU A 1 3.89 5.10 17.12
CA LEU A 1 3.17 4.15 16.24
C LEU A 1 1.91 4.75 15.65
N THR A 2 0.95 5.15 16.49
CA THR A 2 -0.40 5.60 16.06
C THR A 2 -0.37 6.75 15.05
N ARG A 3 0.43 7.79 15.30
CA ARG A 3 0.57 8.93 14.37
C ARG A 3 1.12 8.55 12.99
N ALA A 4 2.03 7.57 12.90
CA ALA A 4 2.59 7.12 11.63
C ALA A 4 1.57 6.29 10.83
N LEU A 5 0.78 5.46 11.52
CA LEU A 5 -0.33 4.71 10.93
C LEU A 5 -1.44 5.63 10.43
N GLU A 6 -1.77 6.68 11.19
CA GLU A 6 -2.76 7.70 10.80
C GLU A 6 -2.29 8.49 9.58
N ALA A 7 -1.06 9.04 9.62
CA ALA A 7 -0.49 9.79 8.49
C ALA A 7 -0.35 8.94 7.21
N GLN A 8 -0.07 7.65 7.37
CA GLN A 8 -0.01 6.72 6.24
C GLN A 8 -1.39 6.48 5.61
N ARG A 9 -2.46 6.42 6.40
CA ARG A 9 -3.82 6.17 5.88
C ARG A 9 -4.32 7.29 4.98
N GLU A 10 -3.92 8.54 5.24
CA GLU A 10 -4.28 9.69 4.40
C GLU A 10 -3.72 9.61 2.97
N LEU A 11 -2.69 8.78 2.76
CA LEU A 11 -1.99 8.65 1.48
C LEU A 11 -2.55 7.54 0.59
N TYR A 12 -3.51 6.76 1.08
CA TYR A 12 -4.01 5.59 0.37
C TYR A 12 -5.15 5.95 -0.59
N PRO A 13 -5.22 5.32 -1.77
CA PRO A 13 -6.43 5.36 -2.58
C PRO A 13 -7.61 4.79 -1.77
N ALA A 14 -8.78 5.43 -1.90
CA ALA A 14 -9.96 5.10 -1.12
C ALA A 14 -10.42 3.63 -1.29
N GLU A 15 -10.08 3.02 -2.43
CA GLU A 15 -10.40 1.63 -2.74
C GLU A 15 -9.70 0.62 -1.84
N TYR A 16 -8.57 0.99 -1.19
CA TYR A 16 -7.86 0.13 -0.23
C TYR A 16 -8.44 0.18 1.19
N ALA A 17 -9.56 0.89 1.41
CA ALA A 17 -10.18 0.97 2.74
C ALA A 17 -10.73 -0.39 3.24
N ILE A 18 -11.01 -1.32 2.32
CA ILE A 18 -11.57 -2.65 2.64
C ILE A 18 -10.47 -3.72 2.50
N PRO A 19 -10.12 -4.44 3.58
CA PRO A 19 -9.13 -5.52 3.52
C PRO A 19 -9.57 -6.69 2.64
N ILE A 20 -8.65 -7.22 1.82
CA ILE A 20 -8.91 -8.35 0.90
C ILE A 20 -8.33 -9.71 1.35
N HIS A 21 -7.46 -9.74 2.37
CA HIS A 21 -6.80 -10.97 2.85
C HIS A 21 -6.87 -11.10 4.38
N PRO A 22 -7.91 -11.73 4.94
CA PRO A 22 -7.99 -12.00 6.37
C PRO A 22 -6.96 -13.07 6.79
N THR A 23 -6.31 -12.91 7.95
CA THR A 23 -5.47 -13.94 8.57
C THR A 23 -6.31 -14.88 9.46
N PRO A 24 -5.81 -16.08 9.81
CA PRO A 24 -6.57 -17.07 10.60
C PRO A 24 -7.04 -16.58 11.98
N ASP A 25 -6.39 -15.55 12.52
CA ASP A 25 -6.73 -14.85 13.77
C ASP A 25 -7.71 -13.68 13.56
N GLY A 26 -8.26 -13.50 12.36
CA GLY A 26 -9.15 -12.39 12.01
C GLY A 26 -8.42 -11.07 11.78
N GLY A 27 -7.08 -11.07 11.79
CA GLY A 27 -6.26 -9.94 11.35
C GLY A 27 -6.24 -9.81 9.82
N THR A 28 -5.29 -9.04 9.30
CA THR A 28 -5.07 -8.91 7.85
C THR A 28 -3.60 -9.24 7.56
N SER A 29 -3.33 -10.11 6.58
CA SER A 29 -1.97 -10.30 6.06
C SER A 29 -1.62 -9.02 5.32
N SER A 30 -0.99 -8.09 6.03
CA SER A 30 -0.90 -6.71 5.62
C SER A 30 0.53 -6.25 5.64
N ILE A 31 0.97 -5.70 4.51
CA ILE A 31 2.29 -5.11 4.36
C ILE A 31 2.48 -3.99 5.41
N VAL A 32 1.39 -3.32 5.80
CA VAL A 32 1.36 -2.33 6.88
C VAL A 32 1.69 -2.95 8.22
N ALA A 33 1.17 -4.14 8.53
CA ALA A 33 1.43 -4.81 9.80
C ALA A 33 2.93 -5.17 9.93
N SER A 34 3.52 -5.74 8.88
CA SER A 34 4.96 -6.05 8.85
C SER A 34 5.82 -4.80 9.00
N HIS A 35 5.50 -3.71 8.27
CA HIS A 35 6.28 -2.48 8.32
C HIS A 35 6.06 -1.67 9.60
N SER A 36 4.95 -1.89 10.32
CA SER A 36 4.70 -1.21 11.61
C SER A 36 5.77 -1.49 12.66
N LEU A 37 6.54 -2.57 12.52
CA LEU A 37 7.70 -2.87 13.37
C LEU A 37 8.81 -1.80 13.28
N ILE A 38 8.87 -1.03 12.18
CA ILE A 38 9.83 0.04 11.94
C ILE A 38 9.06 1.29 11.47
N PRO A 39 8.55 2.13 12.39
CA PRO A 39 7.56 3.17 12.05
C PRO A 39 8.01 4.20 11.02
N ASP A 40 9.28 4.61 11.04
CA ASP A 40 9.82 5.56 10.06
C ASP A 40 9.90 4.91 8.67
N ALA A 41 10.27 3.63 8.59
CA ALA A 41 10.27 2.89 7.33
C ALA A 41 8.84 2.73 6.78
N LEU A 42 7.87 2.44 7.66
CA LEU A 42 6.45 2.43 7.29
C LEU A 42 6.04 3.77 6.67
N TYR A 43 6.30 4.88 7.36
CA TYR A 43 5.95 6.20 6.87
C TYR A 43 6.56 6.49 5.50
N HIS A 44 7.88 6.27 5.35
CA HIS A 44 8.57 6.56 4.10
C HIS A 44 8.13 5.65 2.94
N ALA A 45 7.99 4.34 3.16
CA ALA A 45 7.53 3.41 2.14
C ALA A 45 6.15 3.79 1.60
N PHE A 46 5.22 4.16 2.50
CA PHE A 46 3.87 4.53 2.10
C PHE A 46 3.73 5.97 1.60
N ALA A 47 4.61 6.89 2.02
CA ALA A 47 4.77 8.18 1.36
C ALA A 47 5.16 8.01 -0.11
N THR A 48 6.15 7.15 -0.40
CA THR A 48 6.52 6.83 -1.78
C THR A 48 5.35 6.22 -2.54
N PHE A 49 4.65 5.23 -1.96
CA PHE A 49 3.50 4.60 -2.60
C PHE A 49 2.39 5.60 -2.93
N GLY A 50 2.02 6.48 -2.00
CA GLY A 50 0.97 7.49 -2.20
C GLY A 50 1.30 8.46 -3.34
N VAL A 51 2.56 8.91 -3.44
CA VAL A 51 3.02 9.75 -4.54
C VAL A 51 2.95 9.02 -5.88
N LEU A 52 3.36 7.75 -5.94
CA LEU A 52 3.32 6.94 -7.15
C LEU A 52 1.89 6.64 -7.63
N MET A 53 0.91 6.61 -6.72
CA MET A 53 -0.51 6.32 -7.02
C MET A 53 -1.37 7.58 -7.15
N SER A 54 -0.80 8.78 -7.03
CA SER A 54 -1.53 10.04 -6.97
C SER A 54 -2.38 10.30 -8.21
N SER A 55 -3.61 10.75 -8.02
CA SER A 55 -4.52 11.16 -9.10
C SER A 55 -4.08 12.44 -9.83
N ALA A 56 -3.07 13.14 -9.31
CA ALA A 56 -2.46 14.30 -9.97
C ALA A 56 -1.52 13.92 -11.12
N LEU A 57 -1.09 12.65 -11.20
CA LEU A 57 -0.29 12.16 -12.31
C LEU A 57 -1.14 12.03 -13.58
N PRO A 58 -0.55 12.14 -14.79
CA PRO A 58 -1.27 11.97 -16.06
C PRO A 58 -1.55 10.49 -16.38
N LEU A 59 -1.95 9.71 -15.37
CA LEU A 59 -2.22 8.29 -15.43
C LEU A 59 -3.58 8.00 -14.80
N SER A 60 -4.39 7.21 -15.49
CA SER A 60 -5.61 6.66 -14.92
C SER A 60 -5.28 5.61 -13.84
N ARG A 61 -6.24 5.38 -12.93
CA ARG A 61 -6.12 4.31 -11.92
C ARG A 61 -5.82 2.94 -12.53
N ARG A 62 -6.44 2.62 -13.68
CA ARG A 62 -6.20 1.37 -14.41
C ARG A 62 -4.76 1.27 -14.91
N GLN A 63 -4.15 2.39 -15.32
CA GLN A 63 -2.74 2.42 -15.73
C GLN A 63 -1.81 2.24 -14.54
N HIS A 64 -2.10 2.87 -13.39
CA HIS A 64 -1.37 2.60 -12.15
C HIS A 64 -1.37 1.10 -11.81
N GLU A 65 -2.55 0.48 -11.82
CA GLU A 65 -2.68 -0.96 -11.51
C GLU A 65 -2.08 -1.88 -12.57
N MET A 66 -2.10 -1.48 -13.84
CA MET A 66 -1.41 -2.21 -14.90
C MET A 66 0.11 -2.21 -14.64
N ILE A 67 0.68 -1.05 -14.29
CA ILE A 67 2.11 -0.93 -13.98
C ILE A 67 2.49 -1.79 -12.77
N THR A 68 1.74 -1.70 -11.66
CA THR A 68 2.00 -2.50 -10.44
C THR A 68 1.93 -4.00 -10.74
N THR A 69 0.95 -4.43 -11.55
CA THR A 69 0.79 -5.83 -11.97
C THR A 69 1.97 -6.30 -12.81
N VAL A 70 2.35 -5.54 -13.84
CA VAL A 70 3.46 -5.91 -14.74
C VAL A 70 4.78 -5.97 -13.97
N VAL A 71 5.06 -5.01 -13.09
CA VAL A 71 6.26 -5.02 -12.24
C VAL A 71 6.27 -6.24 -11.31
N SER A 72 5.14 -6.54 -10.68
CA SER A 72 5.02 -7.68 -9.75
C SER A 72 5.26 -9.01 -10.46
N VAL A 73 4.61 -9.24 -11.61
CA VAL A 73 4.80 -10.45 -12.42
C VAL A 73 6.24 -10.57 -12.92
N THR A 74 6.83 -9.47 -13.40
CA THR A 74 8.22 -9.43 -13.86
C THR A 74 9.19 -9.86 -12.74
N ASN A 75 8.91 -9.46 -11.51
CA ASN A 75 9.71 -9.82 -10.33
C ASN A 75 9.26 -11.11 -9.63
N ARG A 76 8.29 -11.84 -10.20
CA ARG A 76 7.68 -13.04 -9.58
C ARG A 76 7.20 -12.79 -8.14
N CYS A 77 6.72 -11.57 -7.88
CA CYS A 77 6.19 -11.18 -6.59
C CYS A 77 4.78 -11.77 -6.42
N HIS A 78 4.63 -12.68 -5.46
CA HIS A 78 3.34 -13.19 -5.00
C HIS A 78 3.18 -12.78 -3.55
N TYR A 79 2.14 -12.00 -3.26
CA TYR A 79 1.79 -11.55 -1.92
C TYR A 79 0.83 -12.54 -1.25
#